data_AF-A0A7S0N304-F1
#
_entry.id   AF-A0A7S0N304-F1
#
_cell.length_a   1.000
_cell.length_b   1.000
_cell.length_c   1.000
_cell.angle_alpha   90.00
_cell.angle_beta   90.00
_cell.angle_gamma   90.00
#
_symmetry.space_group_name_H-M   'P 1'
#
loop_
_entity.id
_entity.type
_entity.pdbx_description
1 polymer ?
#
loop_
_entity_poly.entity_id
_entity_poly.type
_entity_poly.pdbx_seq_one_letter_code
_entity_poly.pdbx_strand_id
1 'polypeptide(L)'
;RMLHVGPMKDPVRVHEKALDDYLQRFPGEHPESCVTDIIRARVLCNTSAQVVQYARRLRQGFVMKVAGKEARLEPLRCKNKFHAPGPMHFRYLLFVMRLSHGNNTFFVEVQVHLKSTHELQESTAAAWEDYLYFRGQ
;
A
#
# COMPACT_ATOMS: atom_id res chain seq x y z
N ARG A 1 -8.72 -0.50 16.31
CA ARG A 1 -9.45 0.13 15.18
C ARG A 1 -9.17 -0.68 13.92
N MET A 2 -10.16 -0.84 13.04
CA MET A 2 -10.05 -1.70 11.84
C MET A 2 -9.22 -1.06 10.72
N LEU A 3 -9.30 0.26 10.56
CA LEU A 3 -8.47 1.05 9.64
C LEU A 3 -7.39 1.81 10.44
N HIS A 4 -6.16 1.77 9.95
CA HIS A 4 -5.03 2.53 10.46
C HIS A 4 -4.38 3.28 9.30
N VAL A 5 -4.34 4.60 9.38
CA VAL A 5 -3.59 5.45 8.43
C VAL A 5 -2.24 5.71 9.07
N GLY A 6 -1.16 5.28 8.41
CA GLY A 6 0.19 5.49 8.91
C GLY A 6 0.65 6.94 8.69
N PRO A 7 1.80 7.33 9.27
CA PRO A 7 2.42 8.60 8.90
C PRO A 7 2.77 8.60 7.41
N MET A 8 2.88 9.80 6.84
CA MET A 8 3.46 9.95 5.51
C MET A 8 4.86 9.35 5.51
N LYS A 9 5.24 8.76 4.39
CA LYS A 9 6.59 8.21 4.23
C LYS A 9 7.63 9.30 4.41
N ASP A 10 8.68 8.99 5.15
CA ASP A 10 9.80 9.89 5.39
C ASP A 10 10.40 10.38 4.05
N PRO A 11 10.66 11.69 3.86
CA PRO A 11 11.13 12.24 2.59
C PRO A 11 12.46 11.64 2.11
N VAL A 12 13.39 11.35 3.01
CA VAL A 12 14.67 10.71 2.66
C VAL A 12 14.39 9.31 2.12
N ARG A 13 13.53 8.55 2.80
CA ARG A 13 13.09 7.22 2.37
C ARG A 13 12.29 7.22 1.06
N VAL A 14 11.61 8.31 0.72
CA VAL A 14 10.97 8.51 -0.58
C VAL A 14 12.04 8.69 -1.65
N HIS A 15 13.00 9.59 -1.44
CA HIS A 15 14.09 9.86 -2.39
C HIS A 15 14.94 8.62 -2.65
N GLU A 16 15.37 7.91 -1.61
CA GLU A 16 16.12 6.64 -1.73
C GLU A 16 15.37 5.62 -2.61
N LYS A 17 14.09 5.37 -2.30
CA LYS A 17 13.28 4.44 -3.08
C LYS A 17 13.09 4.92 -4.52
N ALA A 18 12.94 6.22 -4.71
CA ALA A 18 12.77 6.81 -6.03
C ALA A 18 13.98 6.51 -6.91
N LEU A 19 15.18 6.73 -6.38
CA LEU A 19 16.43 6.44 -7.08
C LEU A 19 16.59 4.94 -7.36
N ASP A 20 16.32 4.09 -6.37
CA ASP A 20 16.44 2.63 -6.50
C ASP A 20 15.48 2.05 -7.56
N ASP A 21 14.21 2.43 -7.52
CA ASP A 21 13.15 1.74 -8.29
C ASP A 21 12.82 2.42 -9.64
N TYR A 22 13.09 3.73 -9.78
CA TYR A 22 12.52 4.54 -10.85
C TYR A 22 13.51 5.42 -11.62
N LEU A 23 14.75 5.64 -11.13
CA LEU A 23 15.72 6.58 -11.75
C LEU A 23 15.91 6.39 -13.26
N GLN A 24 16.04 5.13 -13.70
CA GLN A 24 16.28 4.79 -15.11
C GLN A 24 15.01 4.33 -15.82
N ARG A 25 13.88 4.24 -15.12
CA ARG A 25 12.67 3.60 -15.63
C ARG A 25 11.82 4.53 -16.47
N PHE A 26 11.82 5.83 -16.13
CA PHE A 26 11.00 6.85 -16.80
C PHE A 26 11.87 8.07 -17.14
N PRO A 27 12.58 8.04 -18.28
CA PRO A 27 13.45 9.13 -18.69
C PRO A 27 12.66 10.44 -18.85
N GLY A 28 13.16 11.53 -18.26
CA GLY A 28 12.55 12.87 -18.33
C GLY A 28 11.54 13.19 -17.22
N GLU A 29 11.19 12.22 -16.38
CA GLU A 29 10.31 12.42 -15.22
C GLU A 29 11.09 12.42 -13.90
N HIS A 30 10.59 13.13 -12.91
CA HIS A 30 11.13 13.03 -11.55
C HIS A 30 10.79 11.65 -10.94
N PRO A 31 11.79 10.86 -10.50
CA PRO A 31 11.55 9.50 -10.02
C PRO A 31 10.69 9.47 -8.75
N GLU A 32 10.72 10.53 -7.94
CA GLU A 32 9.87 10.68 -6.75
C GLU A 32 8.39 10.70 -7.10
N SER A 33 8.02 11.24 -8.26
CA SER A 33 6.63 11.26 -8.76
C SER A 33 6.07 9.86 -9.00
N CYS A 34 6.94 8.85 -9.12
CA CYS A 34 6.55 7.46 -9.35
C CYS A 34 6.31 6.67 -8.05
N VAL A 35 6.64 7.25 -6.89
CA VAL A 35 6.51 6.58 -5.59
C VAL A 35 5.05 6.54 -5.15
N THR A 36 4.44 5.36 -5.23
CA THR A 36 3.00 5.20 -4.96
C THR A 36 2.64 5.01 -3.48
N ASP A 37 3.63 4.81 -2.61
CA ASP A 37 3.45 4.43 -1.20
C ASP A 37 3.79 5.57 -0.22
N ILE A 38 3.60 6.83 -0.65
CA ILE A 38 3.77 8.02 0.22
C ILE A 38 2.67 8.05 1.29
N ILE A 39 1.41 7.91 0.87
CA ILE A 39 0.25 7.76 1.77
C ILE A 39 -0.05 6.27 1.90
N ARG A 40 -0.09 5.77 3.13
CA ARG A 40 -0.28 4.34 3.41
C ARG A 40 -1.35 4.11 4.46
N ALA A 41 -2.19 3.12 4.21
CA ALA A 41 -3.19 2.67 5.15
C ALA A 41 -3.19 1.14 5.27
N ARG A 42 -3.57 0.66 6.46
CA ARG A 42 -3.73 -0.75 6.78
C ARG A 42 -5.13 -1.01 7.28
N VAL A 43 -5.76 -2.06 6.76
CA VAL A 43 -7.03 -2.60 7.25
C VAL A 43 -6.73 -3.95 7.90
N LEU A 44 -7.09 -4.10 9.17
CA LEU A 44 -6.96 -5.34 9.94
C LEU A 44 -8.33 -6.02 10.06
N CYS A 45 -8.50 -7.11 9.34
CA CYS A 45 -9.72 -7.93 9.36
C CYS A 45 -9.57 -9.07 10.37
N ASN A 46 -10.63 -9.41 11.10
CA ASN A 46 -10.62 -10.55 12.01
C ASN A 46 -10.92 -11.88 11.29
N THR A 47 -11.59 -11.81 10.12
CA THR A 47 -11.95 -12.99 9.34
C THR A 47 -11.61 -12.82 7.86
N SER A 48 -11.43 -13.94 7.14
CA SER A 48 -11.22 -13.95 5.70
C SER A 48 -12.42 -13.38 4.93
N ALA A 49 -13.64 -13.60 5.42
CA ALA A 49 -14.85 -13.01 4.84
C ALA A 49 -14.79 -11.47 4.84
N GLN A 50 -14.28 -10.86 5.92
CA GLN A 50 -14.05 -9.41 5.98
C GLN A 50 -12.98 -8.97 4.97
N VAL A 51 -11.89 -9.72 4.81
CA VAL A 51 -10.87 -9.44 3.78
C VAL A 51 -11.50 -9.38 2.40
N VAL A 52 -12.33 -10.37 2.04
CA VAL A 52 -13.03 -10.41 0.75
C VAL A 52 -14.01 -9.24 0.61
N GLN A 53 -14.74 -8.89 1.67
CA GLN A 53 -15.65 -7.75 1.66
C GLN A 53 -14.91 -6.44 1.39
N TYR A 54 -13.80 -6.18 2.10
CA TYR A 54 -12.98 -4.98 1.87
C TYR A 54 -12.35 -4.96 0.49
N ALA A 55 -11.86 -6.11 0.00
CA ALA A 55 -11.32 -6.22 -1.34
C ALA A 55 -12.35 -5.83 -2.41
N ARG A 56 -13.59 -6.31 -2.28
CA ARG A 56 -14.69 -5.97 -3.21
C ARG A 56 -15.00 -4.48 -3.17
N ARG A 57 -15.09 -3.88 -1.99
CA ARG A 57 -15.36 -2.44 -1.83
C ARG A 57 -14.22 -1.58 -2.39
N LEU A 58 -12.97 -1.89 -2.07
CA LEU A 58 -11.80 -1.17 -2.61
C LEU A 58 -11.73 -1.28 -4.14
N ARG A 59 -12.09 -2.44 -4.70
CA ARG A 59 -12.14 -2.64 -6.16
C ARG A 59 -13.26 -1.84 -6.84
N GLN A 60 -14.31 -1.45 -6.13
CA GLN A 60 -15.35 -0.56 -6.67
C GLN A 60 -14.94 0.91 -6.63
N GLY A 61 -14.00 1.27 -5.76
CA GLY A 61 -13.67 2.66 -5.48
C GLY A 61 -14.75 3.36 -4.64
N PHE A 62 -14.50 4.63 -4.35
CA PHE A 62 -15.39 5.46 -3.53
C PHE A 62 -15.45 6.87 -4.09
N VAL A 63 -16.62 7.50 -3.99
CA VAL A 63 -16.81 8.91 -4.28
C VAL A 63 -17.56 9.52 -3.11
N MET A 64 -17.06 10.63 -2.57
CA MET A 64 -17.74 11.36 -1.49
C MET A 64 -17.39 12.84 -1.51
N LYS A 65 -18.14 13.68 -0.79
CA LYS A 65 -17.80 15.09 -0.61
C LYS A 65 -16.93 15.29 0.62
N VAL A 66 -15.79 15.96 0.46
CA VAL A 66 -14.88 16.37 1.54
C VAL A 66 -14.59 17.86 1.38
N ALA A 67 -14.86 18.65 2.42
CA ALA A 67 -14.73 20.12 2.38
C ALA A 67 -15.45 20.77 1.17
N GLY A 68 -16.66 20.31 0.88
CA GLY A 68 -17.48 20.83 -0.23
C GLY A 68 -17.05 20.39 -1.63
N LYS A 69 -15.93 19.70 -1.79
CA LYS A 69 -15.42 19.20 -3.08
C LYS A 69 -15.55 17.69 -3.17
N GLU A 70 -15.72 17.17 -4.38
CA GLU A 70 -15.68 15.72 -4.62
C GLU A 70 -14.28 15.18 -4.34
N ALA A 71 -14.21 14.13 -3.52
CA ALA A 71 -13.06 13.28 -3.31
C ALA A 71 -13.39 11.90 -3.91
N ARG A 72 -12.50 11.42 -4.77
CA ARG A 72 -12.64 10.15 -5.47
C ARG A 72 -11.45 9.25 -5.17
N LEU A 73 -11.71 8.01 -4.76
CA LEU A 73 -10.71 6.98 -4.53
C LEU A 73 -10.94 5.83 -5.52
N GLU A 74 -10.02 5.64 -6.46
CA GLU A 74 -10.13 4.66 -7.54
C GLU A 74 -9.02 3.61 -7.45
N PRO A 75 -9.32 2.31 -7.65
CA PRO A 75 -8.29 1.29 -7.69
C PRO A 75 -7.50 1.35 -9.00
N LEU A 76 -6.17 1.36 -8.89
CA LEU A 76 -5.27 1.26 -10.04
C LEU A 76 -4.69 -0.15 -10.18
N ARG A 77 -4.33 -0.76 -9.04
CA ARG A 77 -3.68 -2.08 -9.00
C ARG A 77 -4.03 -2.81 -7.72
N CYS A 78 -4.18 -4.13 -7.80
CA CYS A 78 -4.24 -5.01 -6.63
C CYS A 78 -3.20 -6.12 -6.77
N LYS A 79 -2.37 -6.35 -5.74
CA LYS A 79 -1.51 -7.54 -5.64
C LYS A 79 -2.08 -8.46 -4.57
N ASN A 80 -2.32 -9.73 -4.93
CA ASN A 80 -2.80 -10.74 -4.01
C ASN A 80 -1.65 -11.58 -3.44
N LYS A 81 -1.12 -11.18 -2.28
CA LYS A 81 -0.04 -11.92 -1.59
C LYS A 81 -0.55 -13.13 -0.79
N PHE A 82 -1.87 -13.34 -0.69
CA PHE A 82 -2.42 -14.60 -0.20
C PHE A 82 -2.18 -15.72 -1.21
N HIS A 83 -2.43 -15.45 -2.50
CA HIS A 83 -2.28 -16.43 -3.57
C HIS A 83 -0.82 -16.63 -4.00
N ALA A 84 -0.07 -15.53 -4.20
CA ALA A 84 1.33 -15.57 -4.65
C ALA A 84 2.23 -14.85 -3.62
N PRO A 85 2.67 -15.56 -2.55
CA PRO A 85 3.56 -14.99 -1.55
C PRO A 85 4.92 -14.63 -2.15
N GLY A 86 5.57 -13.62 -1.58
CA GLY A 86 7.00 -13.42 -1.79
C GLY A 86 7.85 -14.32 -0.89
N PRO A 87 9.18 -14.23 -0.98
CA PRO A 87 10.12 -15.03 -0.18
C PRO A 87 9.88 -14.94 1.34
N MET A 88 9.49 -13.76 1.84
CA MET A 88 9.18 -13.54 3.26
C MET A 88 7.79 -14.06 3.68
N HIS A 89 7.07 -14.74 2.79
CA HIS A 89 5.75 -15.32 3.04
C HIS A 89 4.67 -14.38 3.60
N PHE A 90 4.85 -13.06 3.53
CA PHE A 90 3.83 -12.10 3.94
C PHE A 90 2.52 -12.27 3.17
N ARG A 91 1.40 -12.21 3.89
CA ARG A 91 0.05 -12.44 3.37
C ARG A 91 -0.86 -11.24 3.60
N TYR A 92 -1.22 -10.57 2.51
CA TYR A 92 -2.17 -9.47 2.48
C TYR A 92 -2.64 -9.20 1.05
N LEU A 93 -3.66 -8.36 0.89
CA LEU A 93 -3.95 -7.72 -0.39
C LEU A 93 -3.33 -6.33 -0.38
N LEU A 94 -2.62 -5.98 -1.45
CA LEU A 94 -2.01 -4.66 -1.63
C LEU A 94 -2.75 -3.90 -2.72
N PHE A 95 -3.49 -2.88 -2.37
CA PHE A 95 -4.13 -1.98 -3.32
C PHE A 95 -3.29 -0.72 -3.50
N VAL A 96 -3.01 -0.37 -4.75
CA VAL A 96 -2.59 0.99 -5.10
C VAL A 96 -3.83 1.69 -5.64
N MET A 97 -4.19 2.79 -5.00
CA MET A 97 -5.38 3.59 -5.28
C MET A 97 -4.96 4.99 -5.73
N ARG A 98 -5.76 5.61 -6.59
CA ARG A 98 -5.68 7.03 -6.93
C ARG A 98 -6.68 7.79 -6.07
N LEU A 99 -6.22 8.78 -5.31
CA LEU A 99 -7.05 9.72 -4.58
C LEU A 99 -7.04 11.06 -5.33
N SER A 100 -8.19 11.48 -5.84
CA SER A 100 -8.37 12.79 -6.48
C SER A 100 -9.27 13.67 -5.62
N HIS A 101 -8.84 14.91 -5.35
CA HIS A 101 -9.61 15.90 -4.59
C HIS A 101 -9.34 17.31 -5.13
N GLY A 102 -10.37 17.93 -5.74
CA GLY A 102 -10.17 19.15 -6.52
C GLY A 102 -9.22 18.91 -7.70
N ASN A 103 -8.16 19.71 -7.80
CA ASN A 103 -7.14 19.57 -8.85
C ASN A 103 -5.95 18.69 -8.42
N ASN A 104 -5.97 18.17 -7.18
CA ASN A 104 -4.88 17.37 -6.65
C ASN A 104 -5.16 15.89 -6.86
N THR A 105 -4.11 15.15 -7.18
CA THR A 105 -4.15 13.69 -7.30
C THR A 105 -2.96 13.09 -6.56
N PHE A 106 -3.22 12.06 -5.76
CA PHE A 106 -2.23 11.34 -4.98
C PHE A 106 -2.38 9.83 -5.17
N PHE A 107 -1.30 9.09 -4.94
CA PHE A 107 -1.36 7.65 -4.78
C PHE A 107 -1.49 7.27 -3.31
N VAL A 108 -2.32 6.28 -3.04
CA VAL A 108 -2.53 5.72 -1.71
C VAL A 108 -2.33 4.21 -1.79
N GLU A 109 -1.44 3.69 -0.96
CA GLU A 109 -1.28 2.24 -0.79
C GLU A 109 -2.14 1.76 0.38
N VAL A 110 -3.03 0.80 0.13
CA VAL A 110 -3.89 0.20 1.15
C VAL A 110 -3.60 -1.29 1.26
N GLN A 111 -3.17 -1.72 2.44
CA GLN A 111 -2.92 -3.12 2.76
C GLN A 111 -4.09 -3.70 3.54
N VAL A 112 -4.69 -4.79 3.04
CA VAL A 112 -5.75 -5.52 3.75
C VAL A 112 -5.18 -6.83 4.29
N HIS A 113 -5.12 -6.94 5.61
CA HIS A 113 -4.54 -8.06 6.33
C HIS A 113 -5.60 -8.86 7.09
N LEU A 114 -5.35 -10.15 7.30
CA LEU A 114 -5.97 -10.89 8.39
C LEU A 114 -5.17 -10.63 9.66
N LYS A 115 -5.84 -10.22 10.73
CA LYS A 115 -5.21 -9.77 11.98
C LYS A 115 -4.26 -10.82 12.56
N SER A 116 -4.68 -12.08 12.64
CA SER A 116 -3.84 -13.18 13.13
C SER A 116 -2.56 -13.38 12.30
N THR A 117 -2.66 -13.26 10.98
CA THR A 117 -1.51 -13.37 10.09
C THR A 117 -0.56 -12.19 10.21
N HIS A 118 -1.10 -10.98 10.42
CA HIS A 118 -0.30 -9.78 10.65
C HIS A 118 0.44 -9.84 11.99
N GLU A 119 -0.25 -10.25 13.06
CA GLU A 119 0.37 -10.39 14.40
C GLU A 119 1.50 -11.41 14.40
N LEU A 120 1.33 -12.55 13.72
CA LEU A 120 2.39 -13.54 13.54
C LEU A 120 3.60 -12.96 12.78
N GLN A 121 3.37 -12.14 11.77
CA GLN A 121 4.46 -11.50 11.01
C GLN A 121 5.24 -10.50 11.85
N GLU A 122 4.54 -9.66 12.62
CA GLU A 122 5.16 -8.66 13.50
C GLU A 122 5.90 -9.31 14.67
N SER A 123 5.44 -10.46 15.16
CA SER A 123 6.13 -11.19 16.24
C SER A 123 7.39 -11.92 15.78
N THR A 124 7.63 -12.02 14.48
CA THR A 124 8.80 -12.71 13.93
C THR A 124 9.90 -11.68 13.65
N ALA A 125 10.82 -11.48 14.61
CA ALA A 125 11.94 -10.52 14.50
C ALA A 125 12.80 -10.71 13.23
N ALA A 126 12.84 -11.92 12.68
CA ALA A 126 13.58 -12.26 11.45
C ALA A 126 13.01 -11.62 10.17
N ALA A 127 11.78 -11.10 10.17
CA ALA A 127 11.13 -10.60 8.96
C ALA A 127 11.89 -9.43 8.30
N TRP A 128 12.56 -8.58 9.09
CA TRP A 128 13.39 -7.48 8.58
C TRP A 128 14.78 -7.95 8.15
N GLU A 129 15.36 -8.92 8.85
CA GLU A 129 16.66 -9.53 8.49
C GLU A 129 16.54 -10.31 7.17
N ASP A 130 15.49 -11.11 7.01
CA ASP A 130 15.17 -11.82 5.78
C ASP A 130 14.92 -10.85 4.62
N TYR A 131 14.23 -9.73 4.88
CA TYR A 131 14.02 -8.68 3.88
C TYR A 131 15.35 -8.13 3.35
N LEU A 132 16.29 -7.82 4.25
CA LEU A 132 17.60 -7.31 3.88
C LEU A 132 18.42 -8.36 3.12
N TYR A 133 18.38 -9.63 3.55
CA TYR A 133 19.06 -10.72 2.88
C TYR A 133 18.60 -10.87 1.42
N PHE A 134 17.28 -10.90 1.17
CA PHE A 134 16.75 -11.03 -0.20
C PHE A 134 16.82 -9.75 -1.03
N ARG A 135 17.05 -8.58 -0.42
CA ARG A 135 17.22 -7.30 -1.12
C ARG A 135 18.68 -7.04 -1.53
N GLY A 136 19.65 -7.60 -0.81
CA GLY A 136 21.08 -7.43 -1.08
C GLY A 136 21.64 -8.29 -2.22
N GLN A 137 20.78 -8.97 -2.98
CA GLN A 137 21.14 -9.76 -4.17
C GLN A 137 20.73 -9.06 -5.46
#